data_AF-A0A0R2XP72-F1
#
_entry.id   AF-A0A0R2XP72-F1
#
_cell.length_a   1.000
_cell.length_b   1.000
_cell.length_c   1.000
_cell.angle_alpha   90.00
_cell.angle_beta   90.00
_cell.angle_gamma   90.00
#
_symmetry.space_group_name_H-M   'P 1'
#
loop_
_entity.id
_entity.type
_entity.pdbx_description
1 polymer ?
#
loop_
_entity_poly.entity_id
_entity_poly.type
_entity_poly.pdbx_seq_one_letter_code
_entity_poly.pdbx_strand_id
1 'polypeptide(L)'
;MTIGMRIFLIGALLSVSFGALQAQQGLQPKYDISPSIAKLPEQADFFGTWLRSDGTYRVEIEAGKEAGTVVARYFNPEPINVESSLFDEIEGQPRLEFVLRDEGYPGSAYRLIYLAERRVLVGTYARPDTEPSQVFFVRDDEQ
;
A
#
# COMPACT_ATOMS: atom_id res chain seq x y z
N MET A 1 -17.33 74.90 6.76
CA MET A 1 -16.81 75.59 7.96
C MET A 1 -16.58 74.53 9.04
N THR A 2 -15.30 74.34 9.42
CA THR A 2 -14.76 73.77 10.69
C THR A 2 -15.25 72.39 11.17
N ILE A 3 -14.45 71.31 11.04
CA ILE A 3 -13.36 70.84 11.95
C ILE A 3 -13.87 70.32 13.30
N GLY A 4 -13.51 69.08 13.65
CA GLY A 4 -13.61 68.57 15.03
C GLY A 4 -13.23 67.10 15.23
N MET A 5 -11.94 66.76 15.13
CA MET A 5 -11.35 65.47 15.52
C MET A 5 -11.33 65.29 17.04
N ARG A 6 -11.70 64.11 17.59
CA ARG A 6 -11.13 63.55 18.83
C ARG A 6 -11.16 62.00 18.87
N ILE A 7 -9.96 61.47 19.09
CA ILE A 7 -9.56 60.09 19.39
C ILE A 7 -9.91 59.76 20.87
N PHE A 8 -10.23 58.50 21.22
CA PHE A 8 -9.49 57.68 22.22
C PHE A 8 -10.17 56.31 22.53
N LEU A 9 -9.42 55.25 22.17
CA LEU A 9 -9.10 53.99 22.87
C LEU A 9 -10.12 52.90 23.28
N ILE A 10 -9.78 51.70 22.77
CA ILE A 10 -9.64 50.38 23.42
C ILE A 10 -10.90 49.58 23.79
N GLY A 11 -10.94 48.35 23.24
CA GLY A 11 -11.19 47.17 24.07
C GLY A 11 -11.99 46.05 23.40
N ALA A 12 -11.30 44.92 23.16
CA ALA A 12 -11.84 43.54 23.17
C ALA A 12 -12.86 43.16 22.07
N LEU A 13 -12.90 41.96 21.48
CA LEU A 13 -12.22 40.71 21.73
C LEU A 13 -12.31 39.92 20.41
N LEU A 14 -11.17 39.42 19.91
CA LEU A 14 -11.12 38.41 18.86
C LEU A 14 -11.50 37.06 19.47
N SER A 15 -12.52 36.41 18.93
CA SER A 15 -12.77 34.99 19.15
C SER A 15 -13.14 34.33 17.83
N VAL A 16 -12.12 34.08 17.01
CA VAL A 16 -12.22 33.08 15.93
C VAL A 16 -11.69 31.79 16.53
N SER A 17 -12.62 30.90 16.83
CA SER A 17 -12.38 29.51 17.23
C SER A 17 -11.73 28.74 16.07
N PHE A 18 -10.39 28.77 16.00
CA PHE A 18 -9.59 27.79 15.25
C PHE A 18 -9.19 26.67 16.21
N GLY A 19 -10.09 25.72 16.43
CA GLY A 19 -9.86 24.57 17.29
C GLY A 19 -10.19 23.28 16.56
N ALA A 20 -9.30 22.85 15.66
CA ALA A 20 -9.08 21.45 15.23
C ALA A 20 -8.18 21.39 13.98
N LEU A 21 -6.97 21.95 14.06
CA LEU A 21 -5.94 21.76 13.02
C LEU A 21 -4.56 21.70 13.66
N GLN A 22 -4.40 20.83 14.66
CA GLN A 22 -3.08 20.65 15.31
C GLN A 22 -2.76 19.21 15.72
N ALA A 23 -3.50 18.22 15.20
CA ALA A 23 -3.28 16.81 15.51
C ALA A 23 -2.73 15.97 14.33
N GLN A 24 -2.20 16.60 13.26
CA GLN A 24 -1.59 15.86 12.13
C GLN A 24 -0.16 16.32 11.78
N GLN A 25 0.46 17.19 12.57
CA GLN A 25 1.82 17.68 12.29
C GLN A 25 2.95 16.68 12.61
N GLY A 26 2.62 15.46 13.06
CA GLY A 26 3.61 14.48 13.53
C GLY A 26 4.00 13.37 12.55
N LEU A 27 3.41 13.29 11.36
CA LEU A 27 3.61 12.17 10.43
C LEU A 27 4.00 12.57 9.00
N GLN A 28 4.39 13.84 8.78
CA GLN A 28 4.97 14.22 7.50
C GLN A 28 6.47 13.90 7.50
N PRO A 29 6.96 13.11 6.52
CA PRO A 29 8.39 12.87 6.41
C PRO A 29 9.12 14.21 6.28
N LYS A 30 10.21 14.37 7.04
CA LYS A 30 11.01 15.61 7.13
C LYS A 30 11.61 16.04 5.78
N TYR A 31 11.57 15.17 4.78
CA TYR A 31 12.05 15.44 3.43
C TYR A 31 10.98 15.01 2.42
N ASP A 32 10.68 15.89 1.47
CA ASP A 32 9.94 15.55 0.25
C ASP A 32 10.92 14.79 -0.66
N ILE A 33 10.93 13.46 -0.56
CA ILE A 33 11.79 12.64 -1.41
C ILE A 33 11.17 12.70 -2.80
N SER A 34 11.79 13.49 -3.68
CA SER A 34 11.45 13.50 -5.10
C SER A 34 11.40 12.05 -5.60
N PRO A 35 10.33 11.61 -6.29
CA PRO A 35 10.22 10.23 -6.76
C PRO A 35 11.38 9.81 -7.68
N SER A 36 12.15 10.78 -8.18
CA SER A 36 13.40 10.57 -8.90
C SER A 36 14.58 10.02 -8.07
N ILE A 37 14.49 10.01 -6.73
CA ILE A 37 15.53 9.47 -5.82
C ILE A 37 15.09 8.15 -5.18
N ALA A 38 13.79 7.86 -5.14
CA ALA A 38 13.30 6.57 -4.66
C ALA A 38 13.77 5.46 -5.61
N LYS A 39 14.44 4.44 -5.06
CA LYS A 39 14.78 3.23 -5.81
C LYS A 39 13.47 2.64 -6.35
N LEU A 40 13.37 2.45 -7.66
CA LEU A 40 12.24 1.73 -8.26
C LEU A 40 12.18 0.31 -7.68
N PRO A 41 10.98 -0.23 -7.41
CA PRO A 41 10.84 -1.60 -6.95
C PRO A 41 11.54 -2.60 -7.88
N GLU A 42 12.21 -3.57 -7.29
CA GLU A 42 12.80 -4.72 -7.97
C GLU A 42 12.06 -6.00 -7.57
N GLN A 43 12.17 -7.06 -8.36
CA GLN A 43 11.54 -8.36 -8.03
C GLN A 43 11.95 -8.87 -6.64
N ALA A 44 13.19 -8.60 -6.24
CA ALA A 44 13.71 -8.98 -4.93
C ALA A 44 12.94 -8.35 -3.76
N ASP A 45 12.32 -7.18 -3.96
CA ASP A 45 11.56 -6.50 -2.91
C ASP A 45 10.26 -7.23 -2.55
N PHE A 46 9.77 -8.11 -3.43
CA PHE A 46 8.61 -8.98 -3.20
C PHE A 46 8.96 -10.25 -2.42
N PHE A 47 10.23 -10.65 -2.35
CA PHE A 47 10.58 -11.93 -1.73
C PHE A 47 10.45 -11.90 -0.21
N GLY A 48 9.94 -13.00 0.34
CA GLY A 48 9.67 -13.19 1.76
C GLY A 48 8.23 -13.56 2.05
N THR A 49 7.86 -13.35 3.30
CA THR A 49 6.58 -13.76 3.86
C THR A 49 5.70 -12.55 4.14
N TRP A 50 4.46 -12.60 3.66
CA TRP A 50 3.56 -11.47 3.65
C TRP A 50 2.20 -11.85 4.23
N LEU A 51 1.71 -11.06 5.18
CA LEU A 51 0.40 -11.23 5.80
C LEU A 51 -0.59 -10.26 5.19
N ARG A 52 -1.77 -10.75 4.81
CA ARG A 52 -2.86 -9.89 4.36
C ARG A 52 -3.40 -9.14 5.57
N SER A 53 -3.53 -7.83 5.44
CA SER A 53 -3.83 -6.92 6.55
C SER A 53 -5.22 -7.07 7.18
N ASP A 54 -6.14 -7.73 6.50
CA ASP A 54 -7.55 -7.91 6.88
C ASP A 54 -7.83 -9.30 7.47
N GLY A 55 -6.81 -10.13 7.70
CA GLY A 55 -7.00 -11.49 8.22
C GLY A 55 -5.72 -12.25 8.50
N THR A 56 -5.83 -13.58 8.54
CA THR A 56 -4.71 -14.49 8.81
C THR A 56 -4.13 -15.10 7.53
N TYR A 57 -4.47 -14.53 6.37
CA TYR A 57 -4.00 -15.02 5.08
C TYR A 57 -2.53 -14.68 4.89
N ARG A 58 -1.76 -15.64 4.36
CA ARG A 58 -0.33 -15.48 4.13
C ARG A 58 0.03 -15.84 2.70
N VAL A 59 0.99 -15.11 2.13
CA VAL A 59 1.68 -15.49 0.91
C VAL A 59 3.19 -15.53 1.15
N GLU A 60 3.82 -16.60 0.70
CA GLU A 60 5.28 -16.76 0.66
C GLU A 60 5.73 -16.61 -0.79
N ILE A 61 6.74 -15.78 -1.02
CA ILE A 61 7.21 -15.43 -2.36
C ILE A 61 8.72 -15.65 -2.41
N GLU A 62 9.16 -16.48 -3.35
CA GLU A 62 10.57 -16.86 -3.52
C GLU A 62 10.99 -16.74 -4.99
N ALA A 63 12.29 -16.52 -5.23
CA ALA A 63 12.86 -16.70 -6.55
C ALA A 63 12.68 -18.16 -7.01
N GLY A 64 12.28 -18.35 -8.26
CA GLY A 64 12.20 -19.68 -8.87
C GLY A 64 13.58 -20.21 -9.25
N LYS A 65 13.60 -21.46 -9.75
CA LYS A 65 14.85 -22.15 -10.12
C LYS A 65 15.55 -21.50 -11.31
N GLU A 66 14.78 -20.91 -12.21
CA GLU A 66 15.30 -20.20 -13.38
C GLU A 66 15.32 -18.70 -13.12
N ALA A 67 16.34 -18.01 -13.66
CA ALA A 67 16.48 -16.57 -13.46
C ALA A 67 15.24 -15.82 -13.97
N GLY A 68 14.70 -14.93 -13.14
CA GLY A 68 13.49 -14.15 -13.45
C GLY A 68 12.17 -14.89 -13.22
N THR A 69 12.20 -16.15 -12.77
CA THR A 69 10.99 -16.89 -12.36
C THR A 69 10.69 -16.67 -10.88
N VAL A 70 9.43 -16.88 -10.48
CA VAL A 70 8.94 -16.67 -9.12
C VAL A 70 8.06 -17.84 -8.70
N VAL A 71 8.13 -18.20 -7.42
CA VAL A 71 7.25 -19.18 -6.78
C VAL A 71 6.45 -18.45 -5.71
N ALA A 72 5.12 -18.48 -5.82
CA ALA A 72 4.20 -18.04 -4.77
C ALA A 72 3.54 -19.25 -4.11
N ARG A 73 3.40 -19.23 -2.78
CA ARG A 73 2.60 -20.18 -2.00
C ARG A 73 1.60 -19.40 -1.15
N TYR A 74 0.33 -19.79 -1.19
CA TYR A 74 -0.75 -19.05 -0.52
C TYR A 74 -1.43 -19.92 0.54
N PHE A 75 -1.83 -19.30 1.66
CA PHE A 75 -2.39 -20.00 2.82
C PHE A 75 -3.68 -19.34 3.33
N ASN A 76 -4.70 -20.16 3.61
CA ASN A 76 -5.95 -19.77 4.25
C ASN A 76 -6.64 -20.92 5.04
N PRO A 77 -6.37 -21.05 6.35
CA PRO A 77 -5.02 -21.09 6.93
C PRO A 77 -4.18 -22.26 6.39
N GLU A 78 -4.82 -23.27 5.79
CA GLU A 78 -4.17 -24.36 5.07
C GLU A 78 -3.65 -23.91 3.69
N PRO A 79 -2.68 -24.61 3.09
CA PRO A 79 -2.19 -24.31 1.76
C PRO A 79 -3.31 -24.38 0.71
N ILE A 80 -3.35 -23.38 -0.18
CA ILE A 80 -4.22 -23.36 -1.36
C ILE A 80 -3.33 -23.52 -2.59
N ASN A 81 -3.71 -24.40 -3.52
CA ASN A 81 -2.93 -24.64 -4.73
C ASN A 81 -2.82 -23.37 -5.59
N VAL A 82 -1.57 -22.97 -5.85
CA VAL A 82 -1.21 -21.90 -6.77
C VAL A 82 -0.93 -22.54 -8.13
N GLU A 83 -1.82 -22.28 -9.11
CA GLU A 83 -1.69 -22.80 -10.48
C GLU A 83 -0.52 -22.15 -11.22
N SER A 84 -0.31 -20.85 -11.01
CA SER A 84 0.75 -20.09 -11.67
C SER A 84 1.17 -18.88 -10.84
N SER A 85 2.44 -18.49 -10.99
CA SER A 85 2.99 -17.25 -10.47
C SER A 85 4.01 -16.69 -11.45
N LEU A 86 3.94 -15.39 -11.76
CA LEU A 86 4.84 -14.71 -12.68
C LEU A 86 5.04 -13.25 -12.28
N PHE A 87 6.16 -12.68 -12.69
CA PHE A 87 6.29 -11.22 -12.76
C PHE A 87 5.96 -10.75 -14.18
N ASP A 88 5.12 -9.74 -14.26
CA ASP A 88 5.02 -8.86 -15.43
C ASP A 88 5.49 -7.45 -15.07
N GLU A 89 5.39 -6.53 -16.03
CA GLU A 89 5.83 -5.15 -15.85
C GLU A 89 4.64 -4.19 -16.06
N ILE A 90 4.50 -3.24 -15.15
CA ILE A 90 3.57 -2.11 -15.26
C ILE A 90 4.33 -0.83 -15.00
N GLU A 91 4.30 0.11 -15.95
CA GLU A 91 4.97 1.41 -15.83
C GLU A 91 6.46 1.32 -15.45
N GLY A 92 7.19 0.32 -15.98
CA GLY A 92 8.60 0.13 -15.68
C GLY A 92 8.89 -0.55 -14.34
N GLN A 93 7.86 -1.05 -13.65
CA GLN A 93 7.97 -1.68 -12.33
C GLN A 93 7.46 -3.13 -12.35
N PRO A 94 8.10 -4.05 -11.60
CA PRO A 94 7.61 -5.41 -11.47
C PRO A 94 6.23 -5.44 -10.82
N ARG A 95 5.34 -6.26 -11.36
CA ARG A 95 4.06 -6.63 -10.73
C ARG A 95 3.99 -8.14 -10.66
N LEU A 96 3.70 -8.65 -9.47
CA LEU A 96 3.50 -10.06 -9.24
C LEU A 96 2.05 -10.44 -9.54
N GLU A 97 1.85 -11.42 -10.42
CA GLU A 97 0.56 -12.08 -10.62
C GLU A 97 0.67 -13.54 -10.17
N PHE A 98 -0.32 -14.02 -9.41
CA PHE A 98 -0.48 -15.45 -9.14
C PHE A 98 -1.94 -15.87 -9.10
N VAL A 99 -2.22 -17.10 -9.56
CA VAL A 99 -3.56 -17.65 -9.70
C VAL A 99 -3.76 -18.82 -8.75
N LEU A 100 -4.85 -18.79 -8.00
CA LEU A 100 -5.30 -19.86 -7.10
C LEU A 100 -6.29 -20.77 -7.82
N ARG A 101 -6.00 -22.07 -7.87
CA ARG A 101 -6.89 -23.09 -8.41
C ARG A 101 -7.00 -24.27 -7.46
N ASP A 102 -8.08 -24.29 -6.67
CA ASP A 102 -8.35 -25.31 -5.65
C ASP A 102 -9.85 -25.35 -5.30
N GLU A 103 -10.25 -26.18 -4.33
CA GLU A 103 -11.61 -26.21 -3.79
C GLU A 103 -12.00 -24.83 -3.23
N GLY A 104 -13.07 -24.23 -3.78
CA GLY A 104 -13.49 -22.86 -3.44
C GLY A 104 -12.71 -21.75 -4.16
N TYR A 105 -11.70 -22.10 -4.97
CA TYR A 105 -10.86 -21.18 -5.73
C TYR A 105 -10.87 -21.56 -7.23
N PRO A 106 -11.84 -21.10 -8.03
CA PRO A 106 -12.00 -21.52 -9.42
C PRO A 106 -11.00 -20.88 -10.42
N GLY A 107 -9.92 -20.27 -9.94
CA GLY A 107 -9.04 -19.38 -10.72
C GLY A 107 -9.07 -17.95 -10.21
N SER A 108 -8.98 -17.75 -8.88
CA SER A 108 -8.90 -16.40 -8.32
C SER A 108 -7.48 -15.87 -8.48
N ALA A 109 -7.30 -14.60 -8.83
CA ALA A 109 -5.99 -14.04 -9.15
C ALA A 109 -5.63 -12.86 -8.23
N TYR A 110 -4.39 -12.81 -7.81
CA TYR A 110 -3.78 -11.65 -7.19
C TYR A 110 -2.91 -10.92 -8.19
N ARG A 111 -2.96 -9.58 -8.18
CA ARG A 111 -2.05 -8.71 -8.94
C ARG A 111 -1.50 -7.66 -7.99
N LEU A 112 -0.22 -7.75 -7.67
CA LEU A 112 0.42 -7.00 -6.59
C LEU A 112 1.61 -6.19 -7.10
N ILE A 113 1.72 -4.96 -6.66
CA ILE A 113 2.91 -4.12 -6.79
C ILE A 113 3.54 -3.91 -5.41
N TYR A 114 4.84 -3.62 -5.38
CA TYR A 114 5.53 -3.25 -4.16
C TYR A 114 5.56 -1.73 -4.01
N LEU A 115 5.00 -1.22 -2.90
CA LEU A 115 5.00 0.20 -2.58
C LEU A 115 6.17 0.53 -1.65
N ALA A 116 7.25 1.06 -2.22
CA ALA A 116 8.53 1.22 -1.53
C ALA A 116 8.49 2.14 -0.30
N GLU A 117 7.66 3.19 -0.33
CA GLU A 117 7.52 4.17 0.76
C GLU A 117 6.97 3.54 2.04
N ARG A 118 6.24 2.44 1.89
CA ARG A 118 5.54 1.74 2.98
C ARG A 118 6.01 0.31 3.17
N ARG A 119 6.83 -0.22 2.25
CA ARG A 119 7.32 -1.61 2.23
C ARG A 119 6.19 -2.64 2.27
N VAL A 120 5.08 -2.36 1.59
CA VAL A 120 3.91 -3.23 1.51
C VAL A 120 3.69 -3.73 0.10
N LEU A 121 3.04 -4.88 -0.04
CA LEU A 121 2.43 -5.27 -1.31
C LEU A 121 1.01 -4.71 -1.37
N VAL A 122 0.66 -4.05 -2.46
CA VAL A 122 -0.69 -3.52 -2.69
C VAL A 122 -1.19 -3.96 -4.06
N GLY A 123 -2.50 -4.16 -4.18
CA GLY A 123 -3.07 -4.50 -5.46
C GLY A 123 -4.48 -5.03 -5.37
N THR A 124 -4.80 -5.99 -6.23
CA THR A 124 -6.15 -6.54 -6.32
C THR A 124 -6.21 -8.05 -6.14
N TYR A 125 -7.33 -8.49 -5.59
CA TYR A 125 -7.79 -9.87 -5.59
C TYR A 125 -9.06 -9.96 -6.43
N ALA A 126 -8.99 -10.71 -7.53
CA ALA A 126 -10.09 -10.95 -8.45
C ALA A 126 -10.58 -12.40 -8.34
N ARG A 127 -11.89 -12.57 -8.27
CA ARG A 127 -12.54 -13.87 -8.48
C ARG A 127 -13.21 -13.88 -9.86
N PRO A 128 -13.39 -15.05 -10.48
CA PRO A 128 -14.24 -15.16 -11.65
C PRO A 128 -15.60 -14.49 -11.41
N ASP A 129 -16.09 -13.79 -12.43
CA ASP A 129 -17.42 -13.16 -12.47
C ASP A 129 -17.70 -12.15 -11.34
N THR A 130 -16.66 -11.64 -10.68
CA THR A 130 -16.78 -10.63 -9.62
C THR A 130 -15.84 -9.47 -9.88
N GLU A 131 -16.26 -8.26 -9.50
CA GLU A 131 -15.37 -7.10 -9.49
C GLU A 131 -14.15 -7.34 -8.57
N PRO A 132 -12.93 -6.95 -8.98
CA PRO A 132 -11.75 -7.05 -8.14
C PRO A 132 -11.87 -6.23 -6.86
N SER A 133 -11.39 -6.79 -5.76
CA SER A 133 -11.28 -6.11 -4.46
C SER A 133 -9.84 -5.66 -4.22
N GLN A 134 -9.65 -4.52 -3.54
CA GLN A 134 -8.32 -4.06 -3.14
C GLN A 134 -7.81 -4.89 -1.97
N VAL A 135 -6.52 -5.20 -2.00
CA VAL A 135 -5.82 -5.93 -0.94
C VAL A 135 -4.47 -5.29 -0.66
N PHE A 136 -3.99 -5.46 0.56
CA PHE A 136 -2.64 -5.08 0.95
C PHE A 136 -2.05 -6.12 1.88
N PHE A 137 -0.74 -6.34 1.75
CA PHE A 137 0.02 -7.25 2.58
C PHE A 137 1.18 -6.51 3.24
N VAL A 138 1.40 -6.83 4.51
CA VAL A 138 2.53 -6.36 5.32
C VAL A 138 3.53 -7.49 5.50
N ARG A 139 4.81 -7.18 5.72
CA ARG A 139 5.77 -8.24 6.00
C ARG A 139 5.48 -8.88 7.36
N ASP A 140 5.67 -10.20 7.43
CA ASP A 140 5.44 -10.99 8.64
C ASP A 140 6.45 -10.65 9.77
N ASP A 141 7.68 -10.26 9.41
CA ASP A 141 8.74 -9.89 10.36
C ASP A 141 8.65 -8.45 10.89
N GLU A 142 7.67 -7.66 10.42
CA GLU A 142 7.43 -6.28 10.84
C GLU A 142 6.23 -6.15 11.81
N GLN A 143 5.66 -7.27 12.28
CA GLN A 143 4.54 -7.33 13.24
C GLN A 143 4.99 -7.44 14.70
#